data_AF-A0A7C5P0L3-F1
#
_entry.id   AF-A0A7C5P0L3-F1
#
_cell.length_a   1.000
_cell.length_b   1.000
_cell.length_c   1.000
_cell.angle_alpha   90.00
_cell.angle_beta   90.00
_cell.angle_gamma   90.00
#
_symmetry.space_group_name_H-M   'P 1'
#
loop_
_entity.id
_entity.type
_entity.pdbx_description
1 polymer ?
#
loop_
_entity_poly.entity_id
_entity_poly.type
_entity_poly.pdbx_seq_one_letter_code
_entity_poly.pdbx_strand_id
1 'polypeptide(L)'
;MIWILFYYNSLPDMPKECCLFSNDVMHRDLFKCNPTNTGHYQYPKFETLSYDEGCHFREVNTFLKKNDPDKYVIFYTRHTSLLEMKNKIVGYFKVGRQFENPKGFFASESVLLPKCECIEINYCARGVPVSWGNSPIKNKVDRILNILKTTKRAANITNKYKEETKMLMKRLRTASGRKEIIDICEKCGIKSQCYWGKKTKQFKENTLEKLYGGNRIC
;
A
#
# COMPACT_ATOMS: atom_id res chain seq x y z
N MET A 1 -11.68 20.90 -3.16
CA MET A 1 -11.06 19.57 -3.16
C MET A 1 -9.56 19.70 -3.29
N ILE A 2 -8.85 19.08 -2.36
CA ILE A 2 -7.40 18.98 -2.39
C ILE A 2 -6.95 17.54 -2.17
N TRP A 3 -5.81 17.19 -2.73
CA TRP A 3 -5.18 15.90 -2.55
C TRP A 3 -3.67 15.97 -2.43
N ILE A 4 -3.13 14.90 -1.86
CA ILE A 4 -1.73 14.53 -1.80
C ILE A 4 -1.58 13.12 -2.37
N LEU A 5 -0.55 12.90 -3.20
CA LEU A 5 -0.34 11.62 -3.88
C LEU A 5 0.89 10.92 -3.30
N PHE A 6 0.70 9.74 -2.72
CA PHE A 6 1.79 8.90 -2.22
C PHE A 6 2.02 7.72 -3.15
N TYR A 7 3.29 7.45 -3.47
CA TYR A 7 3.62 6.13 -3.99
C TYR A 7 3.41 5.13 -2.88
N TYR A 8 3.28 3.84 -3.18
CA TYR A 8 3.62 2.77 -2.25
C TYR A 8 4.44 1.68 -2.90
N ASN A 9 5.40 1.15 -2.15
CA ASN A 9 6.32 0.13 -2.65
C ASN A 9 5.59 -1.23 -2.71
N SER A 10 5.14 -1.61 -3.91
CA SER A 10 4.88 -2.99 -4.30
C SER A 10 6.13 -3.53 -5.01
N LEU A 11 7.09 -4.06 -4.26
CA LEU A 11 8.37 -4.50 -4.82
C LEU A 11 8.28 -5.83 -5.57
N PRO A 12 9.06 -5.93 -6.66
CA PRO A 12 8.56 -5.58 -7.98
C PRO A 12 7.27 -6.36 -8.25
N ASP A 13 6.31 -5.74 -8.96
CA ASP A 13 5.06 -6.34 -9.45
C ASP A 13 4.78 -7.69 -8.82
N MET A 14 4.00 -7.72 -7.74
CA MET A 14 3.47 -8.97 -7.24
C MET A 14 3.07 -9.77 -8.47
N PRO A 15 3.63 -10.99 -8.66
CA PRO A 15 3.45 -11.71 -9.90
C PRO A 15 1.96 -11.69 -10.26
N LYS A 16 1.66 -11.65 -11.56
CA LYS A 16 0.28 -11.59 -12.07
C LYS A 16 -0.62 -12.54 -11.27
N GLU A 17 -0.04 -13.68 -10.89
CA GLU A 17 -0.58 -14.64 -9.96
C GLU A 17 0.28 -14.73 -8.69
N CYS A 18 -0.34 -14.95 -7.52
CA CYS A 18 0.37 -15.22 -6.27
C CYS A 18 -0.33 -16.34 -5.50
N CYS A 19 0.40 -17.32 -4.98
CA CYS A 19 -0.20 -18.40 -4.19
C CYS A 19 -0.51 -18.01 -2.73
N LEU A 20 -0.10 -16.82 -2.29
CA LEU A 20 -0.32 -16.34 -0.92
C LEU A 20 -1.55 -15.43 -0.75
N PHE A 21 -1.98 -14.77 -1.82
CA PHE A 21 -3.06 -13.76 -1.81
C PHE A 21 -3.89 -13.89 -3.08
N SER A 22 -5.07 -13.29 -3.11
CA SER A 22 -5.85 -13.29 -4.34
C SER A 22 -5.16 -12.47 -5.43
N ASN A 23 -5.30 -12.92 -6.67
CA ASN A 23 -4.63 -12.31 -7.83
C ASN A 23 -5.12 -10.89 -8.14
N ASP A 24 -6.32 -10.53 -7.69
CA ASP A 24 -6.94 -9.21 -7.87
C ASP A 24 -6.49 -8.18 -6.83
N VAL A 25 -5.84 -8.56 -5.72
CA VAL A 25 -5.46 -7.62 -4.65
C VAL A 25 -4.00 -7.19 -4.76
N MET A 26 -3.76 -5.88 -4.82
CA MET A 26 -2.42 -5.31 -4.84
C MET A 26 -1.89 -5.02 -3.44
N HIS A 27 -1.35 -6.04 -2.77
CA HIS A 27 -0.75 -5.90 -1.45
C HIS A 27 0.54 -5.07 -1.49
N ARG A 28 0.75 -4.28 -0.44
CA ARG A 28 2.07 -3.70 -0.15
C ARG A 28 3.09 -4.81 0.13
N ASP A 29 4.39 -4.51 0.07
CA ASP A 29 5.43 -5.48 0.46
C ASP A 29 5.38 -5.75 1.97
N LEU A 30 4.57 -6.74 2.36
CA LEU A 30 4.39 -7.10 3.76
C LEU A 30 5.70 -7.64 4.34
N PHE A 31 6.54 -8.33 3.57
CA PHE A 31 7.73 -9.00 4.09
C PHE A 31 8.99 -8.13 4.16
N LYS A 32 8.86 -6.84 3.86
CA LYS A 32 9.80 -5.82 4.31
C LYS A 32 9.22 -4.95 5.41
N CYS A 33 7.94 -5.14 5.78
CA CYS A 33 7.20 -4.35 6.75
C CYS A 33 7.00 -5.10 8.07
N ASN A 34 7.70 -4.67 9.12
CA ASN A 34 7.30 -5.05 10.49
C ASN A 34 6.20 -4.07 10.97
N PRO A 35 4.98 -4.53 11.32
CA PRO A 35 3.89 -3.67 11.79
C PRO A 35 4.22 -2.89 13.07
N THR A 36 5.23 -3.30 13.85
CA THR A 36 5.67 -2.60 15.07
C THR A 36 6.81 -1.61 14.83
N ASN A 37 7.46 -1.65 13.66
CA ASN A 37 8.57 -0.76 13.33
C ASN A 37 8.10 0.39 12.44
N THR A 38 7.31 1.30 12.99
CA THR A 38 6.67 2.42 12.26
C THR A 38 7.64 3.45 11.68
N GLY A 39 8.93 3.43 12.06
CA GLY A 39 9.92 4.45 11.71
C GLY A 39 10.27 4.57 10.22
N HIS A 40 9.90 3.56 9.40
CA HIS A 40 10.24 3.54 7.97
C HIS A 40 9.11 3.07 7.04
N TYR A 41 7.86 2.92 7.52
CA TYR A 41 6.75 2.38 6.72
C TYR A 41 5.67 3.42 6.34
N GLN A 42 6.15 4.50 5.72
CA GLN A 42 5.75 5.14 4.46
C GLN A 42 4.29 5.28 3.96
N TYR A 43 3.23 4.59 4.38
CA TYR A 43 1.93 4.62 3.65
C TYR A 43 0.70 4.54 4.56
N PRO A 44 -0.47 5.05 4.12
CA PRO A 44 -1.72 4.80 4.83
C PRO A 44 -1.98 3.29 5.01
N LYS A 45 -2.39 2.98 6.22
CA LYS A 45 -2.66 1.65 6.73
C LYS A 45 -4.05 1.24 6.26
N PHE A 46 -4.12 0.52 5.15
CA PHE A 46 -5.37 -0.06 4.65
C PHE A 46 -6.04 -0.99 5.64
N GLU A 47 -5.27 -1.61 6.54
CA GLU A 47 -5.77 -2.50 7.59
C GLU A 47 -6.64 -1.74 8.61
N THR A 48 -6.23 -0.52 8.95
CA THR A 48 -6.90 0.33 9.95
C THR A 48 -7.61 1.54 9.35
N LEU A 49 -7.58 1.66 8.02
CA LEU A 49 -8.06 2.83 7.27
C LEU A 49 -7.54 4.14 7.86
N SER A 50 -6.25 4.19 8.16
CA SER A 50 -5.65 5.34 8.83
C SER A 50 -4.32 5.72 8.24
N TYR A 51 -3.86 6.92 8.54
CA TYR A 51 -2.51 7.38 8.32
C TYR A 51 -2.01 8.06 9.57
N ASP A 52 -0.74 7.87 9.89
CA ASP A 52 -0.02 8.65 10.90
C ASP A 52 1.29 9.20 10.33
N GLU A 53 1.82 10.24 10.97
CA GLU A 53 2.93 11.08 10.48
C GLU A 53 4.31 10.41 10.43
N GLY A 54 4.38 9.08 10.27
CA GLY A 54 5.65 8.33 10.23
C GLY A 54 6.59 8.74 9.09
N CYS A 55 6.08 9.18 7.93
CA CYS A 55 6.87 9.67 6.79
C CYS A 55 6.22 10.94 6.21
N HIS A 56 6.98 11.79 5.49
CA HIS A 56 6.44 13.02 4.89
C HIS A 56 5.59 13.86 5.86
N PHE A 57 5.98 13.89 7.14
CA PHE A 57 5.22 14.53 8.21
C PHE A 57 4.96 16.01 7.92
N ARG A 58 5.90 16.70 7.28
CA ARG A 58 5.75 18.11 6.89
C ARG A 58 4.64 18.27 5.86
N GLU A 59 4.63 17.45 4.82
CA GLU A 59 3.62 17.49 3.76
C GLU A 59 2.24 17.11 4.31
N VAL A 60 2.15 16.08 5.15
CA VAL A 60 0.86 15.68 5.74
C VAL A 60 0.37 16.68 6.78
N ASN A 61 1.24 17.21 7.63
CA ASN A 61 0.82 18.22 8.60
C ASN A 61 0.37 19.49 7.90
N THR A 62 1.02 19.85 6.79
CA THR A 62 0.56 20.96 5.92
C THR A 62 -0.79 20.63 5.28
N PHE A 63 -0.96 19.42 4.76
CA PHE A 63 -2.20 18.95 4.15
C PHE A 63 -3.38 18.95 5.13
N LEU A 64 -3.17 18.43 6.34
CA LEU A 64 -4.20 18.35 7.39
C LEU A 64 -4.64 19.74 7.85
N LYS A 65 -3.72 20.72 7.91
CA LYS A 65 -4.00 22.13 8.23
C LYS A 65 -4.80 22.86 7.16
N LYS A 66 -4.87 22.37 5.92
CA LYS A 66 -5.67 23.01 4.87
C LYS A 66 -7.16 22.91 5.21
N ASN A 67 -7.84 24.04 5.10
CA ASN A 67 -9.28 24.17 5.30
C ASN A 67 -10.02 23.80 3.99
N ASP A 68 -10.14 22.51 3.73
CA ASP A 68 -10.93 21.95 2.64
C ASP A 68 -11.67 20.70 3.16
N PRO A 69 -13.00 20.60 3.01
CA PRO A 69 -13.77 19.45 3.47
C PRO A 69 -13.53 18.19 2.62
N ASP A 70 -12.99 18.36 1.41
CA ASP A 70 -12.73 17.34 0.41
C ASP A 70 -11.22 17.13 0.26
N LYS A 71 -10.63 16.58 1.33
CA LYS A 71 -9.22 16.18 1.43
C LYS A 71 -9.04 14.71 1.06
N TYR A 72 -8.20 14.42 0.07
CA TYR A 72 -7.90 13.06 -0.37
C TYR A 72 -6.42 12.70 -0.30
N VAL A 73 -6.14 11.48 0.12
CA VAL A 73 -4.84 10.86 -0.07
C VAL A 73 -4.97 9.82 -1.15
N ILE A 74 -4.18 9.95 -2.22
CA ILE A 74 -4.27 9.09 -3.41
C ILE A 74 -3.03 8.20 -3.45
N PHE A 75 -3.23 6.95 -3.86
CA PHE A 75 -2.20 5.92 -3.84
C PHE A 75 -1.81 5.51 -5.24
N TYR A 76 -0.51 5.43 -5.50
CA TYR A 76 0.00 4.87 -6.75
C TYR A 76 1.14 3.87 -6.55
N THR A 77 1.25 2.90 -7.45
CA THR A 77 2.38 1.97 -7.49
C THR A 77 3.63 2.67 -7.96
N ARG A 78 4.79 2.29 -7.41
CA ARG A 78 6.07 2.67 -7.98
C ARG A 78 6.74 1.43 -8.58
N HIS A 79 6.75 1.34 -9.90
CA HIS A 79 7.55 0.31 -10.59
C HIS A 79 9.04 0.58 -10.34
N THR A 80 9.74 -0.45 -9.93
CA THR A 80 11.20 -0.44 -9.77
C THR A 80 11.93 -1.06 -10.97
N SER A 81 11.20 -1.63 -11.93
CA SER A 81 11.76 -2.11 -13.21
C SER A 81 12.05 -0.93 -14.14
N LEU A 82 13.24 -0.92 -14.73
CA LEU A 82 13.72 0.15 -15.63
C LEU A 82 13.06 0.11 -17.03
N LEU A 83 12.39 -0.97 -17.38
CA LEU A 83 11.97 -1.24 -18.76
C LEU A 83 10.52 -0.85 -19.07
N GLU A 84 9.63 -0.75 -18.06
CA GLU A 84 8.23 -0.37 -18.24
C GLU A 84 7.72 0.44 -17.04
N MET A 85 7.88 1.77 -17.08
CA MET A 85 7.45 2.67 -16.01
C MET A 85 5.95 2.99 -16.07
N LYS A 86 5.08 1.99 -15.88
CA LYS A 86 3.63 2.21 -15.86
C LYS A 86 3.06 2.24 -14.45
N ASN A 87 3.42 3.28 -13.71
CA ASN A 87 2.85 3.55 -12.39
C ASN A 87 1.32 3.62 -12.46
N LYS A 88 0.62 3.07 -11.47
CA LYS A 88 -0.85 2.97 -11.47
C LYS A 88 -1.44 3.51 -10.18
N ILE A 89 -2.49 4.30 -10.29
CA ILE A 89 -3.35 4.67 -9.17
C ILE A 89 -4.13 3.43 -8.75
N VAL A 90 -4.06 3.11 -7.46
CA VAL A 90 -4.71 1.92 -6.89
C VAL A 90 -5.91 2.27 -6.02
N GLY A 91 -6.11 3.55 -5.69
CA GLY A 91 -7.17 3.95 -4.78
C GLY A 91 -6.92 5.28 -4.08
N TYR A 92 -7.80 5.59 -3.13
CA TYR A 92 -7.70 6.76 -2.28
C TYR A 92 -8.30 6.55 -0.89
N PHE A 93 -7.93 7.44 0.04
CA PHE A 93 -8.66 7.75 1.25
C PHE A 93 -9.20 9.17 1.21
N LYS A 94 -10.46 9.36 1.61
CA LYS A 94 -10.95 10.68 2.01
C LYS A 94 -10.61 10.88 3.48
N VAL A 95 -10.02 12.02 3.81
CA VAL A 95 -9.65 12.36 5.20
C VAL A 95 -10.92 12.46 6.04
N GLY A 96 -10.91 11.79 7.18
CA GLY A 96 -11.96 11.85 8.20
C GLY A 96 -11.43 12.38 9.52
N ARG A 97 -11.68 11.65 10.61
CA ARG A 97 -11.32 12.07 11.97
C ARG A 97 -9.80 12.15 12.14
N GLN A 98 -9.30 13.34 12.47
CA GLN A 98 -7.88 13.57 12.80
C GLN A 98 -7.56 13.15 14.24
N PHE A 99 -6.31 12.80 14.50
CA PHE A 99 -5.77 12.50 15.83
C PHE A 99 -4.35 13.03 15.96
N GLU A 100 -3.86 13.26 17.19
CA GLU A 100 -2.62 14.03 17.42
C GLU A 100 -1.41 13.20 17.92
N ASN A 101 -1.59 11.98 18.44
CA ASN A 101 -0.49 11.20 19.02
C ASN A 101 -0.50 9.72 18.57
N PRO A 102 0.32 9.33 17.58
CA PRO A 102 1.04 10.21 16.63
C PRO A 102 0.05 10.99 15.75
N LYS A 103 0.43 12.13 15.15
CA LYS A 103 -0.52 12.93 14.36
C LYS A 103 -0.97 12.19 13.10
N GLY A 104 -2.24 12.27 12.75
CA GLY A 104 -2.79 11.47 11.67
C GLY A 104 -4.28 11.65 11.41
N PHE A 105 -4.86 10.74 10.63
CA PHE A 105 -6.30 10.69 10.38
C PHE A 105 -6.81 9.27 10.13
N PHE A 106 -8.06 9.02 10.48
CA PHE A 106 -8.86 7.90 9.98
C PHE A 106 -9.61 8.33 8.72
N ALA A 107 -9.66 7.46 7.72
CA ALA A 107 -10.37 7.71 6.49
C ALA A 107 -11.89 7.72 6.76
N SER A 108 -12.58 8.74 6.26
CA SER A 108 -14.05 8.77 6.22
C SER A 108 -14.60 7.95 5.06
N GLU A 109 -13.76 7.73 4.05
CA GLU A 109 -14.07 6.97 2.84
C GLU A 109 -12.79 6.33 2.32
N SER A 110 -12.89 5.12 1.79
CA SER A 110 -11.75 4.40 1.22
C SER A 110 -12.17 3.64 -0.03
N VAL A 111 -11.41 3.81 -1.10
CA VAL A 111 -11.54 3.04 -2.32
C VAL A 111 -10.20 2.40 -2.63
N LEU A 112 -10.22 1.08 -2.84
CA LEU A 112 -9.12 0.33 -3.40
C LEU A 112 -9.61 -0.41 -4.64
N LEU A 113 -8.83 -0.35 -5.71
CA LEU A 113 -9.11 -0.96 -7.00
C LEU A 113 -8.49 -2.34 -7.09
N PRO A 114 -9.15 -3.31 -7.76
CA PRO A 114 -8.50 -4.54 -8.14
C PRO A 114 -7.35 -4.28 -9.13
N LYS A 115 -6.35 -5.17 -9.18
CA LYS A 115 -5.16 -5.03 -10.02
C LYS A 115 -5.49 -4.72 -11.49
N CYS A 116 -6.55 -5.33 -12.03
CA CYS A 116 -6.98 -5.16 -13.41
C CYS A 116 -7.66 -3.80 -13.70
N GLU A 117 -8.15 -3.10 -12.67
CA GLU A 117 -8.82 -1.80 -12.80
C GLU A 117 -7.92 -0.63 -12.36
N CYS A 118 -6.72 -0.90 -11.86
CA CYS A 118 -5.76 0.13 -11.47
C CYS A 118 -5.43 1.05 -12.66
N ILE A 119 -5.45 2.37 -12.42
CA ILE A 119 -5.46 3.38 -13.50
C ILE A 119 -4.05 3.91 -13.76
N GLU A 120 -3.55 3.83 -14.99
CA GLU A 120 -2.20 4.31 -15.32
C GLU A 120 -2.01 5.82 -15.09
N ILE A 121 -0.92 6.19 -14.41
CA ILE A 121 -0.49 7.56 -14.18
C ILE A 121 0.90 7.80 -14.77
N ASN A 122 1.04 8.93 -15.47
CA ASN A 122 2.32 9.33 -16.07
C ASN A 122 3.05 10.21 -15.05
N TYR A 123 3.53 9.58 -13.98
CA TYR A 123 4.26 10.24 -12.90
C TYR A 123 5.24 9.24 -12.28
N CYS A 124 6.54 9.52 -12.34
CA CYS A 124 7.60 8.62 -11.82
C CYS A 124 8.52 9.28 -10.80
N ALA A 125 8.26 10.54 -10.41
CA ALA A 125 9.15 11.27 -9.52
C ALA A 125 9.03 10.83 -8.05
N ARG A 126 10.14 10.98 -7.31
CA ARG A 126 10.22 10.66 -5.87
C ARG A 126 9.51 11.68 -4.98
N GLY A 127 9.26 12.88 -5.50
CA GLY A 127 8.57 13.94 -4.78
C GLY A 127 7.11 13.57 -4.48
N VAL A 128 6.54 14.19 -3.45
CA VAL A 128 5.13 14.05 -3.08
C VAL A 128 4.35 15.18 -3.75
N PRO A 129 3.62 14.94 -4.86
CA PRO A 129 2.90 16.01 -5.52
C PRO A 129 1.61 16.31 -4.76
N VAL A 130 1.26 17.59 -4.76
CA VAL A 130 0.11 18.13 -4.04
C VAL A 130 -0.74 19.00 -4.96
N SER A 131 -2.04 19.00 -4.72
CA SER A 131 -3.01 19.74 -5.53
C SER A 131 -3.01 21.26 -5.34
N TRP A 132 -2.43 21.77 -4.24
CA TRP A 132 -2.45 23.19 -3.84
C TRP A 132 -1.13 23.93 -4.12
N GLY A 133 -0.26 23.35 -4.94
CA GLY A 133 0.95 23.99 -5.45
C GLY A 133 1.08 23.74 -6.95
N ASN A 134 2.25 24.05 -7.50
CA ASN A 134 2.56 23.76 -8.90
C ASN A 134 2.79 22.26 -9.08
N SER A 135 1.75 21.55 -9.49
CA SER A 135 1.79 20.11 -9.76
C SER A 135 1.48 19.82 -11.23
N PRO A 136 2.44 19.28 -12.01
CA PRO A 136 2.25 19.04 -13.44
C PRO A 136 1.20 17.95 -13.74
N ILE A 137 0.85 17.15 -12.74
CA ILE A 137 -0.12 16.06 -12.87
C ILE A 137 -1.51 16.45 -12.34
N LYS A 138 -1.73 17.72 -11.97
CA LYS A 138 -2.91 18.11 -11.19
C LYS A 138 -4.22 17.72 -11.87
N ASN A 139 -4.40 18.16 -13.10
CA ASN A 139 -5.60 17.89 -13.90
C ASN A 139 -5.81 16.39 -14.13
N LYS A 140 -4.72 15.63 -14.32
CA LYS A 140 -4.79 14.17 -14.49
C LYS A 140 -5.31 13.50 -13.23
N VAL A 141 -4.80 13.88 -12.06
CA VAL A 141 -5.21 13.33 -10.76
C VAL A 141 -6.64 13.75 -10.41
N ASP A 142 -7.02 15.01 -10.64
CA ASP A 142 -8.39 15.51 -10.42
C ASP A 142 -9.40 14.72 -11.26
N ARG A 143 -9.09 14.44 -12.53
CA ARG A 143 -9.92 13.60 -13.40
C ARG A 143 -10.05 12.18 -12.88
N ILE A 144 -8.93 11.55 -12.48
CA ILE A 144 -8.93 10.19 -11.93
C ILE A 144 -9.79 10.13 -10.66
N LEU A 145 -9.60 11.07 -9.74
CA LEU A 145 -10.37 11.11 -8.50
C LEU A 145 -11.87 11.30 -8.75
N ASN A 146 -12.24 12.16 -9.70
CA ASN A 146 -13.65 12.32 -10.10
C ASN A 146 -14.24 11.02 -10.68
N ILE A 147 -13.48 10.29 -11.52
CA ILE A 147 -13.91 8.98 -12.03
C ILE A 147 -14.15 8.02 -10.86
N LEU A 148 -13.20 7.93 -9.92
CA LEU A 148 -13.32 7.01 -8.78
C LEU A 148 -14.50 7.35 -7.86
N LYS A 149 -14.80 8.64 -7.66
CA LYS A 149 -15.93 9.10 -6.84
C LYS A 149 -17.29 8.87 -7.48
N THR A 150 -17.39 8.94 -8.80
CA THR A 150 -18.68 9.01 -9.51
C THR A 150 -19.06 7.71 -10.22
N THR A 151 -18.08 6.84 -10.50
CA THR A 151 -18.34 5.63 -11.28
C THR A 151 -18.72 4.48 -10.35
N LYS A 152 -19.95 3.97 -10.47
CA LYS A 152 -20.38 2.71 -9.84
C LYS A 152 -19.57 1.47 -10.28
N ARG A 153 -18.67 1.61 -11.27
CA ARG A 153 -17.85 0.53 -11.83
C ARG A 153 -16.63 0.17 -11.00
N ALA A 154 -16.09 1.05 -10.16
CA ALA A 154 -14.89 0.72 -9.39
C ALA A 154 -15.24 -0.32 -8.32
N ALA A 155 -14.85 -1.58 -8.53
CA ALA A 155 -15.05 -2.62 -7.53
C ALA A 155 -14.18 -2.30 -6.30
N ASN A 156 -14.79 -1.78 -5.23
CA ASN A 156 -14.04 -1.41 -4.04
C ASN A 156 -13.60 -2.67 -3.26
N ILE A 157 -12.34 -3.06 -3.44
CA ILE A 157 -11.77 -4.25 -2.79
C ILE A 157 -11.19 -3.99 -1.39
N THR A 158 -11.50 -2.86 -0.77
CA THR A 158 -10.91 -2.49 0.54
C THR A 158 -11.13 -3.56 1.60
N ASN A 159 -12.35 -4.10 1.73
CA ASN A 159 -12.63 -5.13 2.73
C ASN A 159 -11.88 -6.43 2.44
N LYS A 160 -11.77 -6.82 1.15
CA LYS A 160 -11.02 -8.00 0.73
C LYS A 160 -9.52 -7.85 1.07
N TYR A 161 -8.94 -6.69 0.77
CA TYR A 161 -7.57 -6.37 1.16
C TYR A 161 -7.38 -6.56 2.67
N LYS A 162 -8.26 -5.97 3.49
CA LYS A 162 -8.17 -6.01 4.96
C LYS A 162 -8.17 -7.45 5.50
N GLU A 163 -9.09 -8.27 5.04
CA GLU A 163 -9.20 -9.66 5.49
C GLU A 163 -7.98 -10.48 5.07
N GLU A 164 -7.52 -10.35 3.82
CA GLU A 164 -6.32 -11.05 3.35
C GLU A 164 -5.06 -10.63 4.12
N THR A 165 -4.89 -9.33 4.36
CA THR A 165 -3.76 -8.85 5.15
C THR A 165 -3.85 -9.38 6.58
N LYS A 166 -5.03 -9.34 7.22
CA LYS A 166 -5.23 -9.86 8.58
C LYS A 166 -4.88 -11.36 8.67
N MET A 167 -5.32 -12.17 7.70
CA MET A 167 -5.01 -13.60 7.65
C MET A 167 -3.50 -13.84 7.52
N LEU A 168 -2.82 -13.14 6.61
CA LEU A 168 -1.38 -13.29 6.46
C LEU A 168 -0.62 -12.84 7.70
N MET A 169 -0.99 -11.68 8.27
CA MET A 169 -0.35 -11.17 9.48
C MET A 169 -0.51 -12.16 10.65
N LYS A 170 -1.65 -12.86 10.75
CA LYS A 170 -1.84 -13.94 11.73
C LYS A 170 -0.83 -15.08 11.51
N ARG A 171 -0.60 -15.51 10.25
CA ARG A 171 0.39 -16.54 9.92
C ARG A 171 1.83 -16.09 10.23
N LEU A 172 2.18 -14.85 9.89
CA LEU A 172 3.53 -14.31 10.11
C LEU A 172 3.93 -14.27 11.60
N ARG A 173 2.96 -14.14 12.50
CA ARG A 173 3.19 -14.06 13.95
C ARG A 173 3.61 -15.38 14.61
N THR A 174 3.41 -16.53 13.98
CA THR A 174 3.75 -17.83 14.57
C THR A 174 4.86 -18.53 13.78
N ALA A 175 5.72 -19.29 14.46
CA ALA A 175 6.79 -20.05 13.80
C ALA A 175 6.22 -21.06 12.77
N SER A 176 5.12 -21.74 13.12
CA SER A 176 4.42 -22.66 12.22
C SER A 176 3.81 -21.96 11.00
N GLY A 177 3.19 -20.80 11.18
CA GLY A 177 2.60 -20.02 10.08
C GLY A 177 3.65 -19.40 9.17
N ARG A 178 4.80 -18.97 9.70
CA ARG A 178 5.96 -18.56 8.89
C ARG A 178 6.45 -19.71 8.01
N LYS A 179 6.57 -20.92 8.58
CA LYS A 179 6.96 -22.12 7.82
C LYS A 179 5.96 -22.47 6.72
N GLU A 180 4.66 -22.39 7.01
CA GLU A 180 3.58 -22.59 6.02
C GLU A 180 3.72 -21.63 4.83
N ILE A 181 3.94 -20.33 5.08
CA ILE A 181 4.14 -19.32 4.03
C ILE A 181 5.33 -19.67 3.14
N ILE A 182 6.44 -20.11 3.74
CA ILE A 182 7.65 -20.50 3.03
C ILE A 182 7.37 -21.73 2.15
N ASP A 183 6.71 -22.75 2.68
CA ASP A 183 6.38 -23.96 1.95
C ASP A 183 5.42 -23.68 0.77
N ILE A 184 4.46 -22.77 0.93
CA ILE A 184 3.60 -22.29 -0.17
C ILE A 184 4.46 -21.62 -1.25
N CYS A 185 5.40 -20.76 -0.86
CA CYS A 185 6.30 -20.10 -1.82
C CYS A 185 7.21 -21.09 -2.55
N GLU A 186 7.67 -22.16 -1.89
CA GLU A 186 8.54 -23.16 -2.50
C GLU A 186 7.82 -24.05 -3.52
N LYS A 187 6.53 -24.33 -3.27
CA LYS A 187 5.66 -25.13 -4.16
C LYS A 187 4.99 -24.30 -5.25
N CYS A 188 5.12 -22.98 -5.21
CA CYS A 188 4.53 -22.08 -6.19
C CYS A 188 5.18 -22.27 -7.57
N GLY A 189 4.38 -22.67 -8.57
CA GLY A 189 4.84 -22.94 -9.94
C GLY A 189 5.46 -21.73 -10.67
N ILE A 190 5.20 -20.52 -10.17
CA ILE A 190 5.73 -19.26 -10.71
C ILE A 190 6.73 -18.59 -9.75
N LYS A 191 7.33 -19.36 -8.82
CA LYS A 191 8.29 -18.81 -7.83
C LYS A 191 9.48 -18.10 -8.48
N SER A 192 9.86 -18.50 -9.69
CA SER A 192 10.93 -17.87 -10.49
C SER A 192 10.57 -16.47 -11.01
N GLN A 193 9.30 -16.04 -10.91
CA GLN A 193 8.86 -14.70 -11.30
C GLN A 193 8.64 -13.79 -10.06
N CYS A 194 8.47 -14.39 -8.88
CA CYS A 194 8.25 -13.68 -7.63
C CYS A 194 9.57 -13.27 -6.96
N TYR A 195 9.69 -12.04 -6.45
CA TYR A 195 10.86 -11.63 -5.65
C TYR A 195 11.09 -12.55 -4.44
N TRP A 196 10.02 -12.91 -3.72
CA TRP A 196 10.10 -13.85 -2.60
C TRP A 196 10.37 -15.26 -3.06
N GLY A 197 9.67 -15.73 -4.08
CA GLY A 197 9.85 -17.07 -4.65
C GLY A 197 11.31 -17.38 -5.03
N LYS A 198 12.03 -16.39 -5.61
CA LYS A 198 13.45 -16.49 -5.99
C LYS A 198 14.44 -16.63 -4.83
N LYS A 199 14.06 -16.28 -3.60
CA LYS A 199 14.98 -16.35 -2.44
C LYS A 199 15.13 -17.79 -1.95
N THR A 200 16.29 -18.10 -1.39
CA THR A 200 16.53 -19.40 -0.75
C THR A 200 15.63 -19.58 0.46
N LYS A 201 15.31 -20.83 0.80
CA LYS A 201 14.54 -21.17 2.00
C LYS A 201 15.14 -20.54 3.27
N GLN A 202 16.46 -20.70 3.46
CA GLN A 202 17.18 -20.13 4.60
C GLN A 202 17.10 -18.59 4.66
N PHE A 203 17.18 -17.91 3.51
CA PHE A 203 16.98 -16.45 3.47
C PHE A 203 15.58 -16.05 3.93
N LYS A 204 14.55 -16.79 3.49
CA LYS A 204 13.16 -16.54 3.88
C LYS A 204 12.97 -16.75 5.38
N GLU A 205 13.46 -17.88 5.91
CA GLU A 205 13.40 -18.21 7.34
C GLU A 205 14.05 -17.11 8.19
N ASN A 206 15.30 -16.77 7.90
CA ASN A 206 16.03 -15.71 8.63
C ASN A 206 15.32 -14.36 8.55
N THR A 207 14.78 -14.00 7.39
CA THR A 207 14.10 -12.71 7.19
C THR A 207 12.80 -12.65 7.98
N LEU A 208 11.94 -13.67 7.86
CA LEU A 208 10.66 -13.68 8.56
C LEU A 208 10.85 -13.82 10.08
N GLU A 209 11.85 -14.57 10.53
CA GLU A 209 12.19 -14.65 11.97
C GLU A 209 12.70 -13.31 12.49
N LYS A 210 13.58 -12.62 11.76
CA LYS A 210 14.04 -11.27 12.14
C LYS A 210 12.89 -10.26 12.22
N LEU A 211 11.93 -10.33 11.30
CA LEU A 211 10.82 -9.38 11.21
C LEU A 211 9.67 -9.69 12.18
N TYR A 212 9.39 -10.96 12.43
CA TYR A 212 8.17 -11.41 13.14
C TYR A 212 8.39 -12.49 14.19
N GLY A 213 9.62 -12.98 14.36
CA GLY A 213 9.97 -14.06 15.28
C GLY A 213 10.23 -13.62 16.72
N GLY A 214 10.52 -12.33 16.93
CA GLY A 214 10.58 -11.80 18.27
C GLY A 214 9.19 -11.80 18.93
N ASN A 215 9.07 -12.47 20.09
CA ASN A 215 8.03 -12.23 21.10
C ASN A 215 8.14 -10.79 21.68
N ARG A 216 8.29 -9.76 20.84
CA ARG A 216 7.85 -8.42 21.21
C ARG A 216 6.33 -8.44 21.15
N ILE A 217 5.75 -9.08 22.16
CA ILE A 217 4.45 -8.72 22.69
C ILE A 217 4.53 -7.19 22.85
N CYS A 218 3.77 -6.48 22.02
CA CYS A 218 3.32 -5.16 22.40
C CYS A 218 2.28 -5.33 23.50
#